data_AF-A0A6A8LQY1-F1
#
_entry.id   AF-A0A6A8LQY1-F1
#
_cell.length_a   1.000
_cell.length_b   1.000
_cell.length_c   1.000
_cell.angle_alpha   90.00
_cell.angle_beta   90.00
_cell.angle_gamma   90.00
#
_symmetry.space_group_name_H-M   'P 1'
#
loop_
_entity.id
_entity.type
_entity.pdbx_description
1 polymer ?
#
loop_
_entity_poly.entity_id
_entity_poly.type
_entity_poly.pdbx_seq_one_letter_code
_entity_poly.pdbx_strand_id
1 'polypeptide(L)'
;LINDKNYAESYVRTMMNTSDKGPKVIKLNFLKKGVDDNIAEDALVLYTDKLQVEKGVALAEKLANRYSHDSYRNKQNKIKQALLTKGFSYDIIDTIIQELDLIFDDDTEREILLEKANKLWSRYDNLDIKKRKFKIQQALFKQGFSFSDITS
;
A
#
# COMPACT_ATOMS: atom_id res chain seq x y z
N LEU A 1 2.79 31.71 -20.00
CA LEU A 1 1.52 30.99 -20.29
C LEU A 1 1.71 29.79 -21.22
N ILE A 2 2.04 29.94 -22.51
CA ILE A 2 2.18 28.75 -23.40
C ILE A 2 3.39 27.87 -23.04
N ASN A 3 4.48 28.48 -22.57
CA ASN A 3 5.67 27.75 -22.11
C ASN A 3 5.39 26.97 -20.82
N ASP A 4 4.64 27.57 -19.89
CA ASP A 4 4.31 26.96 -18.59
C ASP A 4 3.39 25.74 -18.76
N LYS A 5 2.42 25.81 -19.69
CA LYS A 5 1.55 24.67 -20.03
C LYS A 5 2.35 23.52 -20.66
N ASN A 6 3.17 23.80 -21.67
CA ASN A 6 3.99 22.76 -22.32
C ASN A 6 4.97 22.11 -21.35
N TYR A 7 5.58 22.91 -20.47
CA TYR A 7 6.42 22.41 -19.38
C TYR A 7 5.63 21.49 -18.45
N ALA A 8 4.43 21.89 -18.03
CA ALA A 8 3.62 21.12 -17.13
C ALA A 8 3.17 19.78 -17.72
N GLU A 9 2.65 19.78 -18.95
CA GLU A 9 2.29 18.52 -19.60
C GLU A 9 3.50 17.58 -19.77
N SER A 10 4.66 18.14 -20.16
CA SER A 10 5.89 17.36 -20.31
C SER A 10 6.33 16.73 -18.99
N TYR A 11 6.29 17.50 -17.91
CA TYR A 11 6.64 16.99 -16.58
C TYR A 11 5.64 15.94 -16.10
N VAL A 12 4.32 16.12 -16.30
CA VAL A 12 3.32 15.08 -15.96
C VAL A 12 3.62 13.79 -16.71
N ARG A 13 3.84 13.87 -18.04
CA ARG A 13 4.20 12.69 -18.85
C ARG A 13 5.49 12.02 -18.35
N THR A 14 6.51 12.81 -18.01
CA THR A 14 7.74 12.27 -17.40
C THR A 14 7.44 11.55 -16.09
N MET A 15 6.72 12.19 -15.17
CA MET A 15 6.41 11.61 -13.86
C MET A 15 5.55 10.35 -13.97
N MET A 16 4.58 10.33 -14.89
CA MET A 16 3.83 9.13 -15.22
C MET A 16 4.80 8.02 -15.64
N ASN A 17 5.70 8.28 -16.59
CA ASN A 17 6.53 7.23 -17.17
C ASN A 17 7.70 6.77 -16.27
N THR A 18 8.25 7.64 -15.43
CA THR A 18 9.50 7.37 -14.72
C THR A 18 9.33 7.25 -13.20
N SER A 19 8.12 7.36 -12.66
CA SER A 19 7.87 7.28 -11.22
C SER A 19 6.66 6.42 -10.87
N ASP A 20 6.52 6.16 -9.58
CA ASP A 20 5.40 5.43 -8.97
C ASP A 20 4.44 6.37 -8.21
N LYS A 21 4.45 7.66 -8.54
CA LYS A 21 3.68 8.71 -7.86
C LYS A 21 2.31 8.90 -8.52
N GLY A 22 1.28 8.99 -7.69
CA GLY A 22 -0.06 9.39 -8.10
C GLY A 22 -0.23 10.91 -8.24
N PRO A 23 -1.39 11.36 -8.75
CA PRO A 23 -1.64 12.76 -9.10
C PRO A 23 -1.38 13.75 -7.97
N LYS A 24 -1.76 13.42 -6.73
CA LYS A 24 -1.61 14.34 -5.59
C LYS A 24 -0.14 14.66 -5.31
N VAL A 25 0.74 13.66 -5.36
CA VAL A 25 2.18 13.88 -5.15
C VAL A 25 2.81 14.59 -6.35
N ILE A 26 2.35 14.32 -7.57
CA ILE A 26 2.80 15.04 -8.76
C ILE A 26 2.42 16.52 -8.65
N LYS A 27 1.16 16.85 -8.32
CA LYS A 27 0.66 18.21 -8.05
C LYS A 27 1.49 18.93 -6.99
N LEU A 28 1.76 18.28 -5.86
CA LEU A 28 2.58 18.88 -4.80
C LEU A 28 4.02 19.17 -5.26
N ASN A 29 4.61 18.33 -6.11
CA ASN A 29 5.95 18.60 -6.66
C ASN A 29 5.94 19.77 -7.65
N PHE A 30 4.84 19.98 -8.38
CA PHE A 30 4.64 21.14 -9.25
C PHE A 30 4.59 22.45 -8.47
N LEU A 31 3.75 22.51 -7.44
CA LEU A 31 3.57 23.71 -6.63
C LEU A 31 4.90 24.12 -5.96
N LYS A 32 5.70 23.13 -5.52
CA LYS A 32 7.04 23.38 -4.98
C LYS A 32 8.04 23.96 -5.99
N LYS A 33 7.79 23.79 -7.29
CA LYS A 33 8.59 24.36 -8.38
C LYS A 33 8.06 25.71 -8.86
N GLY A 34 7.01 26.25 -8.23
CA GLY A 34 6.45 27.55 -8.55
C GLY A 34 5.49 27.56 -9.75
N VAL A 35 4.98 26.40 -10.17
CA VAL A 35 3.94 26.33 -11.22
C VAL A 35 2.58 26.63 -10.60
N ASP A 36 1.76 27.41 -11.31
CA ASP A 36 0.40 27.76 -10.90
C ASP A 36 -0.49 26.52 -10.73
N ASP A 37 -1.41 26.59 -9.77
CA ASP A 37 -2.29 25.46 -9.42
C ASP A 37 -3.18 25.04 -10.59
N ASN A 38 -3.74 26.00 -11.33
CA ASN A 38 -4.62 25.72 -12.46
C ASN A 38 -3.85 25.03 -13.61
N ILE A 39 -2.62 25.47 -13.87
CA ILE A 39 -1.76 24.86 -14.89
C ILE A 39 -1.39 23.42 -14.50
N ALA A 40 -1.17 23.15 -13.20
CA ALA A 40 -0.90 21.81 -12.72
C ALA A 40 -2.13 20.90 -12.85
N GLU A 41 -3.33 21.40 -12.52
CA GLU A 41 -4.58 20.66 -12.68
C GLU A 41 -4.87 20.32 -14.15
N ASP A 42 -4.75 21.30 -15.05
CA ASP A 42 -4.92 21.10 -16.49
C ASP A 42 -3.99 20.02 -17.04
N ALA A 43 -2.72 20.03 -16.63
CA ALA A 43 -1.74 19.05 -17.07
C ALA A 43 -2.03 17.64 -16.49
N LEU A 44 -2.59 17.55 -15.28
CA LEU A 44 -2.90 16.28 -14.62
C LEU A 44 -4.07 15.54 -15.26
N VAL A 45 -4.89 16.19 -16.09
CA VAL A 45 -5.91 15.52 -16.93
C VAL A 45 -5.29 14.45 -17.84
N LEU A 46 -4.00 14.59 -18.20
CA LEU A 46 -3.25 13.58 -18.95
C LEU A 46 -3.06 12.27 -18.17
N TYR A 47 -3.06 12.32 -16.84
CA TYR A 47 -2.92 11.15 -15.98
C TYR A 47 -4.30 10.59 -15.64
N THR A 48 -4.97 10.05 -16.65
CA THR A 48 -6.32 9.50 -16.54
C THR A 48 -6.42 8.42 -15.48
N ASP A 49 -7.62 8.24 -14.92
CA ASP A 49 -7.88 7.22 -13.89
C ASP A 49 -7.45 5.82 -14.35
N LYS A 50 -7.71 5.47 -15.62
CA LYS A 50 -7.23 4.22 -16.22
C LYS A 50 -5.71 4.05 -16.10
N LEU A 51 -4.95 5.08 -16.44
CA LEU A 51 -3.48 5.05 -16.34
C LEU A 51 -3.01 5.00 -14.88
N GLN A 52 -3.74 5.67 -13.98
CA GLN A 52 -3.45 5.61 -12.55
C GLN A 52 -3.65 4.19 -12.01
N VAL A 53 -4.75 3.54 -12.38
CA VAL A 53 -5.06 2.17 -11.99
C VAL A 53 -4.02 1.20 -12.54
N GLU A 54 -3.70 1.25 -13.83
CA GLU A 54 -2.68 0.38 -14.46
C GLU A 54 -1.33 0.46 -13.72
N LYS A 55 -0.86 1.67 -13.43
CA LYS A 55 0.38 1.89 -12.68
C LYS A 55 0.26 1.45 -11.22
N GLY A 56 -0.89 1.71 -10.62
CA GLY A 56 -1.19 1.36 -9.25
C GLY A 56 -1.20 -0.15 -9.03
N VAL A 57 -1.79 -0.91 -9.95
CA VAL A 57 -1.80 -2.39 -9.94
C VAL A 57 -0.38 -2.93 -10.02
N ALA A 58 0.42 -2.47 -11.00
CA ALA A 58 1.81 -2.90 -11.13
C ALA A 58 2.68 -2.58 -9.89
N LEU A 59 2.37 -1.49 -9.17
CA LEU A 59 3.01 -1.19 -7.89
C LEU A 59 2.48 -2.10 -6.77
N ALA A 60 1.16 -2.33 -6.73
CA ALA A 60 0.49 -3.15 -5.73
C ALA A 60 0.94 -4.61 -5.79
N GLU A 61 1.15 -5.19 -6.98
CA GLU A 61 1.72 -6.54 -7.17
C GLU A 61 3.11 -6.67 -6.53
N LYS A 62 3.99 -5.69 -6.78
CA LYS A 62 5.34 -5.66 -6.18
C LYS A 62 5.27 -5.59 -4.66
N LEU A 63 4.31 -4.84 -4.13
CA LEU A 63 4.09 -4.71 -2.69
C LEU A 63 3.46 -5.98 -2.09
N ALA A 64 2.55 -6.64 -2.79
CA ALA A 64 1.97 -7.91 -2.37
C ALA A 64 3.05 -8.98 -2.20
N ASN A 65 3.99 -9.06 -3.14
CA ASN A 65 5.15 -9.95 -3.02
C ASN A 65 6.07 -9.54 -1.87
N ARG A 66 6.36 -8.24 -1.71
CA ARG A 66 7.18 -7.71 -0.60
C ARG A 66 6.61 -8.07 0.77
N TYR A 67 5.29 -8.03 0.91
CA TYR A 67 4.57 -8.31 2.16
C TYR A 67 4.01 -9.73 2.20
N SER A 68 4.58 -10.67 1.43
CA SER A 68 4.15 -12.07 1.36
C SER A 68 4.05 -12.75 2.74
N HIS A 69 4.95 -12.39 3.66
CA HIS A 69 5.03 -12.94 5.02
C HIS A 69 4.23 -12.14 6.06
N ASP A 70 3.37 -11.21 5.64
CA ASP A 70 2.40 -10.56 6.53
C ASP A 70 1.04 -11.25 6.39
N SER A 71 0.24 -11.23 7.47
CA SER A 71 -1.18 -11.63 7.42
C SER A 71 -1.86 -10.94 6.24
N TYR A 72 -2.82 -11.58 5.61
CA TYR A 72 -3.60 -11.02 4.51
C TYR A 72 -4.11 -9.59 4.80
N ARG A 73 -4.70 -9.38 5.99
CA ARG A 73 -5.23 -8.07 6.40
C ARG A 73 -4.13 -6.99 6.45
N ASN A 74 -2.99 -7.29 7.07
CA ASN A 74 -1.89 -6.32 7.13
C ASN A 74 -1.23 -6.09 5.77
N LYS A 75 -1.10 -7.12 4.92
CA LYS A 75 -0.62 -7.00 3.55
C LYS A 75 -1.50 -6.00 2.77
N GLN A 76 -2.82 -6.18 2.79
CA GLN A 76 -3.76 -5.25 2.16
C GLN A 76 -3.64 -3.83 2.72
N ASN A 77 -3.64 -3.67 4.05
CA ASN A 77 -3.52 -2.36 4.68
C ASN A 77 -2.22 -1.63 4.29
N LYS A 78 -1.10 -2.35 4.24
CA LYS A 78 0.20 -1.79 3.83
C LYS A 78 0.20 -1.38 2.35
N ILE A 79 -0.44 -2.14 1.47
CA ILE A 79 -0.59 -1.78 0.05
C ILE A 79 -1.42 -0.49 -0.07
N LYS A 80 -2.61 -0.45 0.55
CA LYS A 80 -3.47 0.76 0.55
C LYS A 80 -2.73 1.98 1.10
N GLN A 81 -2.03 1.84 2.23
CA GLN A 81 -1.25 2.91 2.81
C GLN A 81 -0.13 3.38 1.88
N ALA A 82 0.61 2.45 1.25
CA ALA A 82 1.66 2.79 0.31
C ALA A 82 1.11 3.60 -0.87
N LEU A 83 0.02 3.15 -1.51
CA LEU A 83 -0.62 3.88 -2.59
C LEU A 83 -1.10 5.27 -2.16
N LEU A 84 -1.70 5.39 -0.97
CA LEU A 84 -2.11 6.68 -0.42
C LEU A 84 -0.92 7.63 -0.24
N THR A 85 0.20 7.14 0.32
CA THR A 85 1.43 7.95 0.48
C THR A 85 2.07 8.32 -0.86
N LYS A 86 1.84 7.52 -1.91
CA LYS A 86 2.24 7.83 -3.29
C LYS A 86 1.32 8.83 -3.96
N GLY A 87 0.18 9.17 -3.36
CA GLY A 87 -0.70 10.25 -3.83
C GLY A 87 -1.83 9.80 -4.74
N PHE A 88 -2.18 8.52 -4.73
CA PHE A 88 -3.43 8.03 -5.34
C PHE A 88 -4.63 8.40 -4.44
N SER A 89 -5.79 8.68 -5.05
CA SER A 89 -7.04 8.92 -4.33
C SER A 89 -7.62 7.62 -3.79
N TYR A 90 -8.55 7.70 -2.83
CA TYR A 90 -9.20 6.51 -2.27
C TYR A 90 -9.97 5.71 -3.33
N ASP A 91 -10.73 6.39 -4.21
CA ASP A 91 -11.50 5.71 -5.26
C ASP A 91 -10.59 4.91 -6.21
N ILE A 92 -9.45 5.49 -6.61
CA ILE A 92 -8.46 4.82 -7.45
C ILE A 92 -7.80 3.66 -6.69
N ILE A 93 -7.50 3.84 -5.40
CA ILE A 93 -6.94 2.78 -4.56
C ILE A 93 -7.90 1.59 -4.47
N ASP A 94 -9.20 1.83 -4.28
CA ASP A 94 -10.16 0.73 -4.20
C ASP A 94 -10.28 -0.02 -5.53
N THR A 95 -10.26 0.68 -6.67
CA THR A 95 -10.19 0.03 -7.99
C THR A 95 -8.90 -0.79 -8.17
N ILE A 96 -7.74 -0.24 -7.78
CA ILE A 96 -6.46 -0.96 -7.82
C ILE A 96 -6.51 -2.24 -6.98
N ILE A 97 -7.12 -2.19 -5.79
CA ILE A 97 -7.20 -3.34 -4.89
C ILE A 97 -8.17 -4.40 -5.43
N GLN A 98 -9.24 -3.99 -6.12
CA GLN A 98 -10.12 -4.91 -6.82
C GLN A 98 -9.40 -5.58 -8.00
N GLU A 99 -8.66 -4.81 -8.81
CA GLU A 99 -7.92 -5.35 -9.96
C GLU A 99 -6.68 -6.19 -9.58
N LEU A 100 -6.06 -5.91 -8.44
CA LEU A 100 -4.97 -6.73 -7.90
C LEU A 100 -5.39 -8.19 -7.65
N ASP A 101 -6.69 -8.43 -7.44
CA ASP A 101 -7.27 -9.75 -7.17
C ASP A 101 -6.51 -10.51 -6.08
N LEU A 102 -6.25 -9.85 -4.95
CA LEU A 102 -5.51 -10.46 -3.86
C LEU A 102 -6.38 -11.52 -3.17
N ILE A 103 -6.07 -12.80 -3.42
CA ILE A 103 -6.78 -13.94 -2.87
C ILE A 103 -6.33 -14.23 -1.44
N PHE A 104 -7.30 -14.49 -0.57
CA PHE A 104 -7.05 -15.03 0.77
C PHE A 104 -6.82 -16.55 0.66
N ASP A 105 -5.71 -17.02 1.21
CA ASP A 105 -5.30 -18.42 1.19
C ASP A 105 -5.11 -18.89 2.64
N ASP A 106 -5.99 -19.78 3.08
CA ASP A 106 -6.05 -20.27 4.46
C ASP A 106 -4.75 -20.96 4.90
N ASP A 107 -4.16 -21.76 4.03
CA ASP A 107 -2.94 -22.52 4.32
C ASP A 107 -1.75 -21.58 4.50
N THR A 108 -1.62 -20.60 3.61
CA THR A 108 -0.59 -19.56 3.67
C THR A 108 -0.76 -18.68 4.91
N GLU A 109 -1.99 -18.26 5.22
CA GLU A 109 -2.27 -17.46 6.42
C GLU A 109 -1.90 -18.23 7.69
N ARG A 110 -2.25 -19.53 7.73
CA ARG A 110 -1.90 -20.42 8.84
C ARG A 110 -0.40 -20.63 8.98
N GLU A 111 0.33 -20.82 7.88
CA GLU A 111 1.79 -20.96 7.89
C GLU A 111 2.45 -19.71 8.48
N ILE A 112 2.07 -18.51 8.00
CA ILE A 112 2.60 -17.23 8.48
C ILE A 112 2.25 -17.03 9.97
N LEU A 113 1.04 -17.40 10.39
CA LEU A 113 0.61 -17.34 11.79
C LEU A 113 1.51 -18.21 12.68
N LEU A 114 1.74 -19.46 12.30
CA LEU A 114 2.59 -20.40 13.05
C LEU A 114 4.04 -19.93 13.12
N GLU A 115 4.59 -19.44 12.01
CA GLU A 115 5.94 -18.89 11.96
C GLU A 115 6.13 -17.74 12.96
N LYS A 116 5.18 -16.78 12.97
CA LYS A 116 5.21 -15.64 13.89
C LYS A 116 4.94 -16.07 15.34
N ALA A 117 4.02 -17.00 15.56
CA ALA A 117 3.72 -17.55 16.89
C ALA A 117 4.96 -18.21 17.50
N ASN A 118 5.70 -19.02 16.74
CA ASN A 118 6.94 -19.67 17.18
C ASN A 118 8.03 -18.64 17.53
N LYS A 119 8.21 -17.61 16.71
CA LYS A 119 9.15 -16.52 17.01
C LYS A 119 8.78 -15.77 18.29
N LEU A 120 7.50 -15.47 18.49
CA LEU A 120 7.02 -14.80 19.70
C LEU A 120 7.07 -15.72 20.92
N TRP A 121 6.87 -17.02 20.73
CA TRP A 121 7.06 -18.01 21.78
C TRP A 121 8.48 -17.89 22.33
N SER A 122 9.50 -18.09 21.51
CA SER A 122 10.91 -17.98 21.94
C SER A 122 11.25 -16.63 22.56
N ARG A 123 10.68 -15.53 22.06
CA ARG A 123 10.90 -14.17 22.60
C ARG A 123 10.42 -13.98 24.04
N TYR A 124 9.37 -14.67 24.46
CA TYR A 124 8.71 -14.49 25.75
C TYR A 124 8.89 -15.71 26.67
N ASP A 125 10.01 -16.43 26.53
CA ASP A 125 10.33 -17.64 27.29
C ASP A 125 10.48 -17.41 28.81
N ASN A 126 10.90 -16.21 29.20
CA ASN A 126 11.05 -15.79 30.58
C ASN A 126 9.72 -15.50 31.31
N LEU A 127 8.59 -15.50 30.62
CA LEU A 127 7.28 -15.25 31.21
C LEU A 127 6.61 -16.54 31.67
N ASP A 128 5.78 -16.45 32.71
CA ASP A 128 4.87 -17.53 33.05
C ASP A 128 3.92 -17.85 31.88
N ILE A 129 3.46 -19.09 31.83
CA ILE A 129 2.68 -19.63 30.70
C ILE A 129 1.45 -18.78 30.36
N LYS A 130 0.76 -18.23 31.35
CA LYS A 130 -0.46 -17.44 31.14
C LYS A 130 -0.11 -16.08 30.53
N LYS A 131 0.87 -15.38 31.10
CA LYS A 131 1.34 -14.10 30.54
C LYS A 131 1.95 -14.25 29.16
N ARG A 132 2.72 -15.33 28.92
CA ARG A 132 3.32 -15.66 27.62
C ARG A 132 2.23 -15.80 26.56
N LYS A 133 1.23 -16.66 26.80
CA LYS A 133 0.08 -16.85 25.89
C LYS A 133 -0.62 -15.52 25.59
N PHE A 134 -0.95 -14.74 26.62
CA PHE A 134 -1.61 -13.45 26.45
C PHE A 134 -0.81 -12.47 25.59
N LYS A 135 0.51 -12.36 25.82
CA LYS A 135 1.39 -11.48 25.03
C LYS A 135 1.49 -11.91 23.57
N ILE A 136 1.52 -13.21 23.30
CA ILE A 136 1.54 -13.76 21.93
C ILE A 136 0.23 -13.45 21.22
N GLN A 137 -0.91 -13.74 21.84
CA GLN A 137 -2.24 -13.46 21.27
C GLN A 137 -2.41 -11.97 20.92
N GLN A 138 -2.02 -11.07 21.85
CA GLN A 138 -2.08 -9.63 21.60
C GLN A 138 -1.18 -9.21 20.44
N ALA A 139 0.03 -9.78 20.34
CA ALA A 139 0.97 -9.44 19.27
C ALA A 139 0.48 -9.94 17.91
N LEU A 140 -0.03 -11.17 17.83
CA LEU A 140 -0.60 -11.73 16.61
C LEU A 140 -1.85 -10.95 16.15
N PHE A 141 -2.73 -10.58 17.08
CA PHE A 141 -3.91 -9.76 16.74
C PHE A 141 -3.52 -8.39 16.15
N LYS A 142 -2.50 -7.74 16.73
CA LYS A 142 -1.91 -6.50 16.18
C LYS A 142 -1.24 -6.72 14.83
N GLN A 143 -0.76 -7.93 14.57
CA GLN A 143 -0.17 -8.33 13.29
C GLN A 143 -1.20 -8.72 12.23
N GLY A 144 -2.50 -8.58 12.51
CA GLY A 144 -3.54 -8.63 11.48
C GLY A 144 -4.36 -9.91 11.47
N PHE A 145 -3.91 -10.97 12.16
CA PHE A 145 -4.63 -12.25 12.25
C PHE A 145 -5.96 -12.12 12.99
N SER A 146 -6.92 -12.97 12.61
CA SER A 146 -8.22 -13.01 13.28
C SER A 146 -8.10 -13.61 14.68
N PHE A 147 -9.05 -13.27 15.56
CA PHE A 147 -9.06 -13.84 16.90
C PHE A 147 -9.32 -15.35 16.88
N SER A 148 -10.18 -15.83 15.97
CA SER A 148 -10.46 -17.25 15.80
C SER A 148 -9.20 -18.03 15.47
N ASP A 149 -8.39 -17.58 14.50
CA ASP A 149 -7.18 -18.31 14.08
C ASP A 149 -6.14 -18.36 15.20
N ILE A 150 -6.03 -17.28 15.97
CA ILE A 150 -5.10 -17.16 17.11
C ILE A 150 -5.46 -18.13 18.24
N THR A 151 -6.75 -18.44 18.44
CA THR A 151 -7.24 -19.27 19.55
C THR A 151 -7.57 -20.72 19.18
N SER A 152 -7.52 -21.05 17.89
CA SER A 152 -7.78 -22.40 17.37
C SER A 152 -6.71 -23.41 17.71
#